data_AF-A0A6I1ZHZ6-F1
#
_entry.id   AF-A0A6I1ZHZ6-F1
#
_cell.length_a   1.000
_cell.length_b   1.000
_cell.length_c   1.000
_cell.angle_alpha   90.00
_cell.angle_beta   90.00
_cell.angle_gamma   90.00
#
_symmetry.space_group_name_H-M   'P 1'
#
loop_
_entity.id
_entity.type
_entity.pdbx_description
1 polymer ?
#
loop_
_entity_poly.entity_id
_entity_poly.type
_entity_poly.pdbx_seq_one_letter_code
_entity_poly.pdbx_strand_id
1 'polypeptide(L)' 'MTLWRQVPAALTDDTLDDAERTRIVARGAAQLATRRAPEGRRATPDDVMDAAFHEFDLLLDTDQARTALRCD' A
#
# COMPACT_ATOMS: atom_id res chain seq x y z
N MET A 1 1.97 15.37 -4.52
CA MET A 1 0.72 14.64 -4.83
C MET A 1 0.42 13.71 -3.67
N THR A 2 -0.85 13.57 -3.26
CA THR A 2 -1.21 12.55 -2.27
C THR A 2 -1.03 11.17 -2.88
N LEU A 3 -0.34 10.26 -2.19
CA LEU A 3 0.03 8.94 -2.73
C LEU A 3 -1.16 8.11 -3.21
N TRP A 4 -2.34 8.31 -2.62
CA TRP A 4 -3.58 7.69 -3.07
C TRP A 4 -3.92 8.01 -4.55
N ARG A 5 -3.47 9.15 -5.10
CA ARG A 5 -3.64 9.51 -6.52
C ARG A 5 -2.58 8.85 -7.41
N GLN A 6 -1.49 8.34 -6.85
CA GLN A 6 -0.45 7.63 -7.59
C GLN A 6 -0.82 6.16 -7.83
N VAL A 7 -1.62 5.56 -6.94
CA VAL A 7 -2.05 4.16 -7.08
C VAL A 7 -2.83 3.90 -8.38
N PRO A 8 -3.88 4.68 -8.73
CA PRO A 8 -4.58 4.48 -10.01
C PRO A 8 -3.69 4.68 -11.23
N ALA A 9 -2.74 5.63 -11.15
CA ALA A 9 -1.77 5.84 -12.23
C ALA A 9 -0.87 4.63 -12.40
N ALA A 10 -0.32 4.08 -11.30
CA ALA A 10 0.54 2.90 -11.35
C ALA A 10 -0.20 1.63 -11.81
N LEU A 11 -1.48 1.47 -11.47
CA LEU A 11 -2.29 0.34 -11.92
C LEU A 11 -2.63 0.38 -13.41
N THR A 12 -2.57 1.57 -14.03
CA THR A 12 -2.88 1.79 -15.45
C THR A 12 -1.65 2.08 -16.30
N ASP A 13 -0.46 2.12 -15.69
CA ASP A 13 0.81 2.34 -16.38
C ASP A 13 1.43 1.01 -16.78
N ASP A 14 1.27 0.64 -18.04
CA ASP A 14 1.82 -0.58 -18.63
C ASP A 14 3.35 -0.53 -18.85
N THR A 15 4.00 0.60 -18.55
CA THR A 15 5.46 0.73 -18.62
C THR A 15 6.16 0.35 -17.32
N LEU A 16 5.42 0.27 -16.21
CA LEU A 16 5.95 -0.16 -14.92
C LEU A 16 6.16 -1.67 -14.87
N ASP A 17 7.31 -2.08 -14.34
CA ASP A 17 7.49 -3.47 -13.96
C ASP A 17 6.64 -3.83 -12.72
N ASP A 18 6.44 -5.13 -12.52
CA ASP A 18 5.61 -5.64 -11.43
C ASP A 18 6.13 -5.22 -10.06
N ALA A 19 7.46 -5.08 -9.90
CA ALA A 19 8.07 -4.72 -8.63
C ALA A 19 7.83 -3.24 -8.28
N GLU A 20 7.91 -2.36 -9.26
CA GLU A 20 7.64 -0.93 -9.10
C GLU A 20 6.15 -0.67 -8.88
N ARG A 21 5.29 -1.33 -9.66
CA ARG A 21 3.83 -1.33 -9.43
C ARG A 21 3.49 -1.79 -8.01
N THR A 22 4.04 -2.94 -7.60
CA THR A 22 3.85 -3.49 -6.24
C THR A 22 4.28 -2.50 -5.17
N ARG A 23 5.43 -1.83 -5.32
CA ARG A 23 5.89 -0.82 -4.34
C ARG A 23 4.94 0.36 -4.22
N ILE A 24 4.43 0.88 -5.34
CA ILE A 24 3.51 2.03 -5.33
C ILE A 24 2.19 1.64 -4.65
N VAL A 25 1.63 0.48 -5.02
CA VAL A 25 0.38 -0.03 -4.44
C VAL A 25 0.56 -0.33 -2.94
N ALA A 26 1.66 -0.98 -2.54
CA ALA A 26 1.94 -1.29 -1.14
C ALA A 26 2.03 -0.03 -0.28
N ARG A 27 2.68 1.03 -0.78
CA ARG A 27 2.76 2.31 -0.10
C ARG A 27 1.38 3.00 -0.02
N GLY A 28 0.56 2.86 -1.06
CA GLY A 28 -0.84 3.29 -1.05
C GLY A 28 -1.68 2.59 0.02
N ALA A 29 -1.55 1.27 0.11
CA ALA A 29 -2.19 0.46 1.14
C ALA A 29 -1.73 0.85 2.55
N ALA A 30 -0.43 1.12 2.76
CA ALA A 30 0.09 1.57 4.04
C ALA A 30 -0.48 2.93 4.49
N GLN A 31 -0.66 3.87 3.56
CA GLN A 31 -1.34 5.14 3.86
C GLN A 31 -2.82 4.94 4.17
N LEU A 32 -3.50 4.05 3.45
CA LEU A 32 -4.90 3.75 3.70
C LEU A 32 -5.09 3.11 5.08
N ALA A 33 -4.25 2.13 5.42
CA ALA A 33 -4.22 1.49 6.72
C ALA A 33 -3.97 2.51 7.84
N THR A 34 -3.01 3.41 7.67
CA THR A 34 -2.72 4.48 8.65
C THR A 34 -3.92 5.42 8.86
N ARG A 35 -4.65 5.75 7.80
CA ARG A 35 -5.85 6.61 7.90
C ARG A 35 -7.06 5.90 8.51
N ARG A 36 -7.16 4.58 8.35
CA ARG A 36 -8.24 3.76 8.93
C ARG A 36 -7.93 3.31 10.36
N ALA A 37 -6.67 3.40 10.79
CA ALA A 37 -6.27 3.03 12.13
C ALA A 37 -7.03 3.89 13.18
N PRO A 38 -7.54 3.28 14.26
CA PRO A 38 -8.15 4.01 15.36
C PRO A 38 -7.19 5.07 15.93
N GLU A 39 -7.74 6.17 16.44
CA GLU A 39 -6.93 7.21 17.09
C GLU A 39 -6.02 6.61 18.19
N GLY A 40 -4.74 6.96 18.14
CA GLY A 40 -3.74 6.44 19.08
C GLY A 40 -3.18 5.05 18.74
N ARG A 41 -3.67 4.37 17.68
CA ARG A 41 -3.10 3.11 17.19
C ARG A 41 -2.32 3.35 15.89
N ARG A 42 -1.13 2.75 15.79
CA ARG A 42 -0.39 2.67 14.51
C ARG A 42 -0.91 1.50 13.68
N ALA A 43 -0.96 1.69 12.37
CA ALA A 43 -1.19 0.61 11.42
C ALA A 43 -0.12 -0.47 11.55
N THR A 44 -0.56 -1.71 11.44
CA THR A 44 0.28 -2.92 11.50
C THR A 44 0.49 -3.48 10.10
N PRO A 45 1.51 -4.35 9.89
CA PRO A 45 1.69 -5.02 8.60
C PRO A 45 0.45 -5.76 8.13
N ASP A 46 -0.30 -6.37 9.05
CA ASP A 46 -1.55 -7.07 8.73
C ASP A 46 -2.61 -6.10 8.21
N ASP A 47 -2.73 -4.90 8.79
CA ASP A 47 -3.66 -3.86 8.31
C ASP A 47 -3.30 -3.41 6.88
N VAL A 48 -2.01 -3.41 6.52
CA VAL A 48 -1.54 -3.07 5.17
C VAL A 48 -1.83 -4.20 4.18
N MET A 49 -1.61 -5.45 4.59
CA MET A 49 -1.92 -6.62 3.76
C MET A 49 -3.42 -6.69 3.47
N ASP A 50 -4.25 -6.47 4.50
CA ASP A 50 -5.72 -6.42 4.38
C ASP A 50 -6.17 -5.32 3.41
N ALA A 51 -5.64 -4.10 3.57
CA ALA A 51 -5.92 -2.99 2.66
C ALA A 51 -5.46 -3.27 1.23
N ALA A 52 -4.26 -3.85 1.04
CA ALA A 52 -3.72 -4.16 -0.28
C ALA A 52 -4.59 -5.19 -1.02
N PHE A 53 -5.02 -6.23 -0.32
CA PHE A 53 -5.86 -7.27 -0.89
C PHE A 53 -7.26 -6.73 -1.21
N HIS A 54 -7.94 -6.11 -0.25
CA HIS A 54 -9.34 -5.72 -0.42
C HIS A 54 -9.55 -4.53 -1.36
N GLU A 55 -8.58 -3.63 -1.48
CA GLU A 55 -8.76 -2.38 -2.22
C GLU A 55 -8.04 -2.39 -3.57
N PHE A 56 -7.00 -3.21 -3.71
CA PHE A 56 -6.12 -3.22 -4.89
C PHE A 56 -5.88 -4.61 -5.48
N ASP A 57 -6.52 -5.67 -4.94
CA ASP A 57 -6.35 -7.06 -5.37
C ASP A 57 -4.88 -7.51 -5.38
N LEU A 58 -4.07 -6.96 -4.47
CA LEU A 58 -2.63 -7.23 -4.37
C LEU A 58 -2.32 -8.04 -3.12
N LEU A 59 -1.75 -9.23 -3.33
CA LEU A 59 -1.19 -10.05 -2.27
C LEU A 59 0.21 -9.56 -1.91
N LEU A 60 0.35 -9.03 -0.70
CA LEU A 60 1.63 -8.65 -0.13
C LEU A 60 2.11 -9.72 0.85
N ASP A 61 3.42 -9.93 0.90
CA ASP A 61 4.04 -10.62 2.02
C ASP A 61 4.27 -9.66 3.21
N THR A 62 4.59 -10.24 4.37
CA THR A 62 4.82 -9.48 5.60
C THR A 62 5.99 -8.51 5.49
N ASP A 63 7.04 -8.83 4.74
CA ASP A 63 8.21 -7.96 4.61
C ASP A 63 7.96 -6.78 3.66
N GLN A 64 7.18 -6.98 2.60
CA GLN A 64 6.66 -5.92 1.73
C GLN A 64 5.76 -4.96 2.53
N ALA A 65 4.83 -5.49 3.33
CA ALA A 65 3.95 -4.70 4.18
C ALA A 65 4.74 -3.90 5.24
N ARG A 66 5.72 -4.53 5.91
CA ARG A 66 6.63 -3.83 6.84
C ARG A 66 7.44 -2.74 6.16
N THR A 67 7.93 -3.00 4.95
CA THR A 67 8.70 -2.02 4.17
C THR A 67 7.83 -0.83 3.82
N ALA A 68 6.60 -1.05 3.38
CA ALA A 68 5.65 0.01 3.06
C ALA A 68 5.36 0.93 4.26
N LEU A 69 5.23 0.37 5.47
CA LEU A 69 5.03 1.14 6.71
C LEU A 69 6.24 1.98 7.15
N ARG A 70 7.45 1.66 6.66
CA ARG A 70 8.68 2.39 7.00
C ARG A 70 8.99 3.53 6.02
N CYS A 71 8.31 3.58 4.88
CA CYS A 71 8.54 4.54 3.80
C CYS A 71 7.54 5.71 3.76
N ASP A 72 6.77 5.90 4.83
CA ASP A 72 5.90 7.08 5.05
C ASP A 72 6.62 8.13 5.88
#